data_AF-A0A7Z9WIU6-F1
#
_entry.id   AF-A0A7Z9WIU6-F1
#
_cell.length_a   1.000
_cell.length_b   1.000
_cell.length_c   1.000
_cell.angle_alpha   90.00
_cell.angle_beta   90.00
_cell.angle_gamma   90.00
#
_symmetry.space_group_name_H-M   'P 1'
#
loop_
_entity.id
_entity.type
_entity.pdbx_description
1 polymer ?
#
loop_
_entity_poly.entity_id
_entity_poly.type
_entity_poly.pdbx_seq_one_letter_code
_entity_poly.pdbx_strand_id
1 'polypeptide(L)'
;WLHRIANFLWEHKLLFLARLLSHINRFLTGIEIHPGAKIGRRFFIDHGSGVVIGETAEIGDDVLMYQGVVLGGTSLEKKKRHPTIEDNVVIGAGATLLGPITVGRGAKIGAGSVVIKPVPPGATVVGVPGRIAGPEGLRPKPDLEHGKLPDPVLRAISEVLDRQSKLEERVRALERALPRPMAAEEKMAPVTEGEIREALKEVIDPEVGISVVDLGLIKEIAVNGSKVEVRMVLTTPACPLVGYLVEQVRRKVVGLEGVEKVEVTILDEPWSWDRFARREEDQ
;
A
#
# COMPACT_ATOMS: atom_id res chain seq x y z
N TRP A 1 -0.25 -35.88 -7.57
CA TRP A 1 -0.71 -37.28 -7.72
C TRP A 1 -0.66 -38.09 -6.44
N LEU A 2 0.46 -38.14 -5.71
CA LEU A 2 0.59 -38.88 -4.44
C LEU A 2 -0.47 -38.50 -3.39
N HIS A 3 -0.86 -37.23 -3.32
CA HIS A 3 -1.99 -36.80 -2.47
C HIS A 3 -3.26 -37.61 -2.72
N ARG A 4 -3.62 -37.90 -3.97
CA ARG A 4 -4.85 -38.66 -4.27
C ARG A 4 -4.80 -40.08 -3.71
N ILE A 5 -3.62 -40.70 -3.69
CA ILE A 5 -3.40 -42.01 -3.07
C ILE A 5 -3.50 -41.89 -1.54
N ALA A 6 -2.88 -40.87 -0.96
CA ALA A 6 -2.96 -40.61 0.48
C ALA A 6 -4.40 -40.32 0.93
N ASN A 7 -5.15 -39.54 0.16
CA ASN A 7 -6.56 -39.25 0.37
C ASN A 7 -7.43 -40.50 0.25
N PHE A 8 -7.20 -41.35 -0.75
CA PHE A 8 -7.86 -42.65 -0.85
C PHE A 8 -7.64 -43.51 0.41
N LEU A 9 -6.40 -43.64 0.87
CA LEU A 9 -6.09 -44.37 2.12
C LEU A 9 -6.76 -43.75 3.34
N TRP A 10 -6.83 -42.42 3.40
CA TRP A 10 -7.48 -41.67 4.48
C TRP A 10 -8.99 -41.94 4.54
N GLU A 11 -9.67 -41.94 3.39
CA GLU A 11 -11.09 -42.25 3.28
C GLU A 11 -11.40 -43.70 3.70
N HIS A 12 -10.50 -44.64 3.40
CA HIS A 12 -10.59 -46.05 3.81
C HIS A 12 -10.11 -46.32 5.25
N LYS A 13 -9.94 -45.28 6.07
CA LYS A 13 -9.54 -45.35 7.50
C LYS A 13 -8.13 -45.92 7.74
N LEU A 14 -7.29 -46.02 6.73
CA LEU A 14 -5.86 -46.37 6.86
C LEU A 14 -5.04 -45.10 7.20
N LEU A 15 -5.40 -44.45 8.31
CA LEU A 15 -4.94 -43.10 8.65
C LEU A 15 -3.42 -43.00 8.80
N PHE A 16 -2.79 -44.03 9.38
CA PHE A 16 -1.33 -44.09 9.54
C PHE A 16 -0.63 -44.10 8.18
N LEU A 17 -1.05 -44.97 7.25
CA LEU A 17 -0.45 -45.08 5.92
C LEU A 17 -0.68 -43.80 5.11
N ALA A 18 -1.87 -43.22 5.21
CA ALA A 18 -2.18 -41.94 4.59
C ALA A 18 -1.25 -40.82 5.09
N ARG A 19 -1.02 -40.73 6.40
CA ARG A 19 -0.11 -39.75 6.99
C ARG A 19 1.34 -40.01 6.61
N LEU A 20 1.80 -41.25 6.68
CA LEU A 20 3.15 -41.63 6.27
C LEU A 20 3.41 -41.23 4.81
N LEU A 21 2.47 -41.54 3.91
CA LEU A 21 2.56 -41.17 2.50
C LEU A 21 2.56 -39.65 2.30
N SER A 22 1.77 -38.90 3.07
CA SER A 22 1.80 -37.43 3.01
C SER A 22 3.14 -36.85 3.43
N HIS A 23 3.80 -37.43 4.44
CA HIS A 23 5.13 -37.00 4.87
C HIS A 23 6.20 -37.34 3.84
N ILE A 24 6.11 -38.51 3.20
CA ILE A 24 6.98 -38.87 2.08
C ILE A 24 6.78 -37.90 0.91
N ASN A 25 5.52 -37.59 0.56
CA ASN A 25 5.22 -36.60 -0.48
C ASN A 25 5.83 -35.23 -0.16
N ARG A 26 5.69 -34.76 1.09
CA ARG A 26 6.31 -33.51 1.55
C ARG A 26 7.82 -33.54 1.39
N PHE A 27 8.47 -34.63 1.83
CA PHE A 27 9.93 -34.77 1.72
C PHE A 27 10.42 -34.73 0.27
N LEU A 28 9.72 -35.41 -0.65
CA LEU A 28 10.12 -35.49 -2.06
C LEU A 28 9.81 -34.23 -2.87
N THR A 29 8.73 -33.52 -2.55
CA THR A 29 8.20 -32.43 -3.40
C THR A 29 8.28 -31.04 -2.76
N GLY A 30 8.47 -30.95 -1.45
CA GLY A 30 8.33 -29.69 -0.70
C GLY A 30 6.88 -29.21 -0.55
N ILE A 31 5.89 -30.00 -1.00
CA ILE A 31 4.46 -29.70 -0.93
C ILE A 31 3.84 -30.46 0.24
N GLU A 32 3.32 -29.74 1.23
CA GLU A 32 2.60 -30.31 2.36
C GLU A 32 1.09 -30.28 2.09
N ILE A 33 0.50 -31.45 1.83
CA ILE A 33 -0.95 -31.61 1.69
C ILE A 33 -1.43 -32.64 2.70
N HIS A 34 -2.34 -32.24 3.58
CA HIS A 34 -2.95 -33.17 4.50
C HIS A 34 -3.86 -34.16 3.73
N PRO A 35 -3.81 -35.49 4.01
CA PRO A 35 -4.60 -36.48 3.29
C PRO A 35 -6.12 -36.23 3.27
N GLY A 36 -6.65 -35.62 4.33
CA GLY A 36 -8.05 -35.24 4.44
C GLY A 36 -8.50 -34.07 3.55
N ALA A 37 -7.57 -33.33 2.93
CA ALA A 37 -7.92 -32.21 2.06
C ALA A 37 -8.61 -32.70 0.78
N LYS A 38 -9.72 -32.07 0.41
CA LYS A 38 -10.47 -32.42 -0.80
C LYS A 38 -9.98 -31.57 -1.96
N ILE A 39 -9.58 -32.21 -3.06
CA ILE A 39 -9.02 -31.53 -4.23
C ILE A 39 -9.72 -32.00 -5.50
N GLY A 40 -10.35 -31.03 -6.19
CA GLY A 40 -10.99 -31.17 -7.48
C GLY A 40 -10.04 -31.55 -8.62
N ARG A 41 -10.55 -31.49 -9.84
CA ARG A 41 -9.85 -31.85 -11.07
C ARG A 41 -9.02 -30.68 -11.60
N ARG A 42 -7.96 -30.99 -12.34
CA ARG A 42 -7.09 -29.99 -13.00
C ARG A 42 -6.53 -28.92 -12.04
N PHE A 43 -6.37 -29.28 -10.77
CA PHE A 43 -5.62 -28.48 -9.81
C PHE A 43 -4.15 -28.45 -10.21
N PHE A 44 -3.64 -27.26 -10.50
CA PHE A 44 -2.29 -27.04 -10.99
C PHE A 44 -1.50 -26.26 -9.93
N ILE A 45 -0.40 -26.88 -9.48
CA ILE A 45 0.54 -26.24 -8.56
C ILE A 45 1.77 -25.87 -9.37
N ASP A 46 2.00 -24.58 -9.57
CA ASP A 46 3.20 -24.08 -10.21
C ASP A 46 4.29 -23.82 -9.15
N HIS A 47 5.48 -24.34 -9.39
CA HIS A 47 6.63 -24.26 -8.47
C HIS A 47 6.34 -24.67 -7.01
N GLY A 48 5.60 -25.77 -6.74
CA GLY A 48 4.96 -26.06 -5.45
C GLY A 48 5.75 -26.07 -4.12
N SER A 49 7.06 -25.80 -4.08
CA SER A 49 7.82 -25.69 -2.84
C SER A 49 7.16 -24.73 -1.84
N GLY A 50 7.02 -25.17 -0.59
CA GLY A 50 6.45 -24.36 0.49
C GLY A 50 4.92 -24.25 0.48
N VAL A 51 4.22 -24.93 -0.44
CA VAL A 51 2.75 -25.00 -0.40
C VAL A 51 2.30 -25.83 0.80
N VAL A 52 1.35 -25.30 1.58
CA VAL A 52 0.78 -25.96 2.77
C VAL A 52 -0.74 -25.96 2.67
N ILE A 53 -1.35 -27.15 2.62
CA ILE A 53 -2.80 -27.34 2.51
C ILE A 53 -3.29 -28.17 3.71
N GLY A 54 -4.07 -27.54 4.57
CA GLY A 54 -4.55 -28.16 5.79
C GLY A 54 -5.70 -29.16 5.62
N GLU A 55 -5.97 -29.91 6.70
CA GLU A 55 -6.86 -31.08 6.72
C GLU A 55 -8.26 -30.85 6.16
N THR A 56 -8.90 -29.75 6.54
CA THR A 56 -10.29 -29.48 6.16
C THR A 56 -10.40 -28.54 4.97
N ALA A 57 -9.30 -28.33 4.23
CA ALA A 57 -9.30 -27.51 3.04
C ALA A 57 -10.09 -28.21 1.93
N GLU A 58 -10.85 -27.42 1.17
CA GLU A 58 -11.59 -27.89 0.00
C GLU A 58 -11.18 -27.02 -1.18
N ILE A 59 -10.72 -27.65 -2.26
CA ILE A 59 -10.26 -26.97 -3.47
C ILE A 59 -11.08 -27.50 -4.64
N GLY A 60 -11.69 -26.59 -5.39
CA GLY A 60 -12.49 -26.89 -6.58
C GLY A 60 -11.68 -27.29 -7.80
N ASP A 61 -12.31 -27.21 -8.95
CA ASP A 61 -11.72 -27.55 -10.24
C ASP A 61 -10.99 -26.35 -10.87
N ASP A 62 -9.98 -26.62 -11.71
CA ASP A 62 -9.26 -25.58 -12.49
C ASP A 62 -8.59 -24.49 -11.63
N VAL A 63 -8.20 -24.82 -10.41
CA VAL A 63 -7.48 -23.90 -9.52
C VAL A 63 -5.99 -23.90 -9.87
N LEU A 64 -5.41 -22.71 -9.99
CA LEU A 64 -3.96 -22.48 -10.13
C LEU A 64 -3.39 -21.93 -8.83
N MET A 65 -2.34 -22.57 -8.31
CA MET A 65 -1.68 -22.20 -7.06
C MET A 65 -0.17 -22.13 -7.27
N TYR A 66 0.45 -21.04 -6.86
CA TYR A 66 1.91 -20.86 -6.95
C TYR A 66 2.64 -21.33 -5.67
N GLN A 67 3.98 -21.27 -5.69
CA GLN A 67 4.84 -21.62 -4.56
C GLN A 67 4.46 -20.89 -3.26
N GLY A 68 4.73 -21.52 -2.12
CA GLY A 68 4.62 -20.88 -0.80
C GLY A 68 3.19 -20.54 -0.35
N VAL A 69 2.16 -20.98 -1.08
CA VAL A 69 0.77 -20.71 -0.70
C VAL A 69 0.37 -21.53 0.53
N VAL A 70 -0.32 -20.88 1.48
CA VAL A 70 -0.79 -21.51 2.72
C VAL A 70 -2.31 -21.45 2.81
N LEU A 71 -2.96 -22.61 2.91
CA LEU A 71 -4.37 -22.76 3.29
C LEU A 71 -4.43 -23.23 4.75
N GLY A 72 -4.35 -22.26 5.67
CA GLY A 72 -4.12 -22.46 7.09
C GLY A 72 -5.38 -22.44 7.96
N GLY A 73 -5.29 -23.08 9.12
CA GLY A 73 -6.34 -23.08 10.15
C GLY A 73 -6.17 -21.97 11.17
N THR A 74 -7.27 -21.48 11.74
CA THR A 74 -7.25 -20.46 12.82
C THR A 74 -7.65 -21.00 14.19
N SER A 75 -8.02 -22.29 14.30
CA SER A 75 -8.52 -22.91 15.53
C SER A 75 -7.92 -24.30 15.74
N LEU A 76 -7.83 -24.73 17.00
CA LEU A 76 -7.43 -26.08 17.41
C LEU A 76 -8.62 -27.07 17.42
N GLU A 77 -9.85 -26.57 17.29
CA GLU A 77 -11.03 -27.41 17.25
C GLU A 77 -11.05 -28.32 16.01
N LYS A 78 -11.52 -29.56 16.19
CA LYS A 78 -11.69 -30.55 15.12
C LYS A 78 -12.96 -30.27 14.29
N LYS A 79 -13.08 -29.06 13.77
CA LYS A 79 -14.15 -28.60 12.87
C LYS A 79 -13.55 -28.06 11.56
N LYS A 80 -14.42 -27.64 10.63
CA LYS A 80 -14.00 -26.89 9.44
C LYS A 80 -13.25 -25.63 9.88
N ARG A 81 -11.98 -25.54 9.52
CA ARG A 81 -11.06 -24.49 9.99
C ARG A 81 -10.12 -23.97 8.91
N HIS A 82 -10.08 -24.64 7.75
CA HIS A 82 -9.27 -24.23 6.60
C HIS A 82 -10.15 -23.69 5.48
N PRO A 83 -9.59 -22.93 4.53
CA PRO A 83 -10.33 -22.32 3.44
C PRO A 83 -11.10 -23.31 2.56
N THR A 84 -12.13 -22.80 1.89
CA THR A 84 -12.77 -23.42 0.72
C THR A 84 -12.46 -22.55 -0.49
N ILE A 85 -11.84 -23.14 -1.51
CA ILE A 85 -11.44 -22.49 -2.75
C ILE A 85 -12.36 -23.02 -3.85
N GLU A 86 -13.18 -22.17 -4.44
CA GLU A 86 -14.06 -22.54 -5.55
C GLU A 86 -13.28 -22.66 -6.88
N ASP A 87 -13.98 -23.02 -7.96
CA ASP A 87 -13.36 -23.31 -9.24
C ASP A 87 -12.73 -22.08 -9.90
N ASN A 88 -11.74 -22.29 -10.77
CA ASN A 88 -11.07 -21.26 -11.58
C ASN A 88 -10.39 -20.15 -10.75
N VAL A 89 -10.15 -20.37 -9.45
CA VAL A 89 -9.44 -19.43 -8.60
C VAL A 89 -7.94 -19.47 -8.92
N VAL A 90 -7.30 -18.30 -8.91
CA VAL A 90 -5.85 -18.21 -9.00
C VAL A 90 -5.26 -17.63 -7.71
N ILE A 91 -4.25 -18.32 -7.17
CA ILE A 91 -3.62 -17.94 -5.91
C ILE A 91 -2.13 -17.69 -6.14
N GLY A 92 -1.74 -16.42 -6.06
CA GLY A 92 -0.37 -15.96 -6.27
C GLY A 92 0.62 -16.46 -5.21
N ALA A 93 1.90 -16.38 -5.56
CA ALA A 93 2.99 -16.91 -4.75
C ALA A 93 3.01 -16.35 -3.32
N GLY A 94 3.22 -17.21 -2.32
CA GLY A 94 3.32 -16.80 -0.92
C GLY A 94 2.02 -16.29 -0.28
N ALA A 95 0.88 -16.35 -0.98
CA ALA A 95 -0.39 -15.94 -0.39
C ALA A 95 -0.81 -16.86 0.76
N THR A 96 -1.28 -16.26 1.84
CA THR A 96 -1.70 -16.97 3.06
C THR A 96 -3.18 -16.76 3.29
N LEU A 97 -3.97 -17.83 3.27
CA LEU A 97 -5.42 -17.81 3.46
C LEU A 97 -5.74 -18.55 4.77
N LEU A 98 -6.36 -17.86 5.71
CA LEU A 98 -6.54 -18.36 7.08
C LEU A 98 -8.02 -18.47 7.46
N GLY A 99 -8.37 -19.62 8.03
CA GLY A 99 -9.68 -19.86 8.61
C GLY A 99 -10.69 -20.48 7.62
N PRO A 100 -11.91 -20.77 8.08
CA PRO A 100 -12.98 -21.35 7.27
C PRO A 100 -13.63 -20.31 6.34
N ILE A 101 -12.82 -19.59 5.56
CA ILE A 101 -13.28 -18.62 4.57
C ILE A 101 -13.54 -19.29 3.22
N THR A 102 -14.45 -18.70 2.44
CA THR A 102 -14.70 -19.13 1.05
C THR A 102 -14.09 -18.13 0.09
N VAL A 103 -13.34 -18.62 -0.90
CA VAL A 103 -12.84 -17.84 -2.04
C VAL A 103 -13.67 -18.20 -3.26
N GLY A 104 -14.49 -17.24 -3.70
CA GLY A 104 -15.46 -17.44 -4.76
C GLY A 104 -14.85 -17.72 -6.13
N ARG A 105 -15.62 -18.38 -6.98
CA ARG A 105 -15.23 -18.82 -8.33
C ARG A 105 -14.58 -17.69 -9.13
N GLY A 106 -13.45 -17.99 -9.75
CA GLY A 106 -12.74 -17.04 -10.62
C GLY A 106 -12.05 -15.88 -9.88
N ALA A 107 -12.01 -15.89 -8.54
CA ALA A 107 -11.29 -14.89 -7.78
C ALA A 107 -9.77 -15.00 -7.99
N LYS A 108 -9.07 -13.88 -7.80
CA LYS A 108 -7.61 -13.79 -7.90
C LYS A 108 -7.03 -13.30 -6.58
N ILE A 109 -6.12 -14.07 -6.00
CA ILE A 109 -5.40 -13.68 -4.79
C ILE A 109 -3.99 -13.26 -5.19
N GLY A 110 -3.61 -12.03 -4.89
CA GLY A 110 -2.29 -11.48 -5.19
C GLY A 110 -1.19 -12.17 -4.39
N ALA A 111 0.02 -12.17 -4.95
CA ALA A 111 1.20 -12.69 -4.28
C ALA A 111 1.41 -12.02 -2.91
N GLY A 112 1.86 -12.80 -1.91
CA GLY A 112 2.13 -12.35 -0.55
C GLY A 112 0.91 -11.87 0.25
N SER A 113 -0.30 -11.98 -0.28
CA SER A 113 -1.51 -11.46 0.38
C SER A 113 -1.95 -12.32 1.55
N VAL A 114 -2.47 -11.70 2.61
CA VAL A 114 -3.00 -12.42 3.80
C VAL A 114 -4.52 -12.29 3.85
N VAL A 115 -5.25 -13.34 3.45
CA VAL A 115 -6.71 -13.34 3.34
C VAL A 115 -7.34 -13.98 4.57
N ILE A 116 -8.09 -13.17 5.32
CA ILE A 116 -8.77 -13.57 6.57
C ILE A 116 -10.28 -13.41 6.52
N LYS A 117 -10.83 -12.98 5.37
CA LYS A 117 -12.26 -12.77 5.13
C LYS A 117 -12.69 -13.48 3.84
N PRO A 118 -13.97 -13.85 3.70
CA PRO A 118 -14.49 -14.41 2.45
C PRO A 118 -14.25 -13.47 1.26
N VAL A 119 -14.01 -14.06 0.09
CA VAL A 119 -13.72 -13.33 -1.16
C VAL A 119 -14.86 -13.60 -2.15
N PRO A 120 -15.55 -12.56 -2.66
CA PRO A 120 -16.61 -12.73 -3.64
C PRO A 120 -16.11 -13.35 -4.97
N PRO A 121 -16.99 -14.02 -5.73
CA PRO A 121 -16.63 -14.53 -7.06
C PRO A 121 -16.09 -13.45 -8.00
N GLY A 122 -15.02 -13.77 -8.74
CA GLY A 122 -14.36 -12.87 -9.68
C GLY A 122 -13.59 -11.70 -9.05
N ALA A 123 -13.60 -11.55 -7.73
CA ALA A 123 -12.90 -10.47 -7.06
C ALA A 123 -11.38 -10.70 -7.03
N THR A 124 -10.63 -9.60 -7.05
CA THR A 124 -9.17 -9.61 -6.86
C THR A 124 -8.85 -9.14 -5.44
N VAL A 125 -8.02 -9.87 -4.69
CA VAL A 125 -7.60 -9.51 -3.34
C VAL A 125 -6.09 -9.33 -3.28
N VAL A 126 -5.64 -8.22 -2.70
CA VAL A 126 -4.20 -7.92 -2.51
C VAL A 126 -3.90 -7.37 -1.12
N GLY A 127 -2.66 -7.54 -0.66
CA GLY A 127 -2.11 -6.88 0.52
C GLY A 127 -2.20 -7.67 1.83
N VAL A 128 -1.69 -7.05 2.90
CA VAL A 128 -1.63 -7.63 4.25
C VAL A 128 -2.15 -6.60 5.26
N PRO A 129 -3.35 -6.80 5.83
CA PRO A 129 -4.34 -7.82 5.49
C PRO A 129 -4.95 -7.58 4.10
N GLY A 130 -5.38 -8.66 3.45
CA GLY A 130 -5.91 -8.66 2.09
C GLY A 130 -7.20 -7.85 1.98
N ARG A 131 -7.25 -6.97 0.97
CA ARG A 131 -8.42 -6.16 0.61
C ARG A 131 -8.80 -6.41 -0.84
N ILE A 132 -10.10 -6.35 -1.11
CA ILE A 132 -10.62 -6.44 -2.48
C ILE A 132 -10.15 -5.19 -3.24
N ALA A 133 -9.57 -5.41 -4.41
CA ALA A 133 -9.04 -4.37 -5.27
C ALA A 133 -9.71 -4.41 -6.65
N GLY A 134 -10.02 -3.22 -7.18
CA GLY A 134 -10.74 -3.04 -8.43
C GLY A 134 -12.23 -2.67 -8.24
N PRO A 135 -12.91 -2.16 -9.30
CA PRO A 135 -14.34 -1.92 -9.27
C PRO A 135 -15.12 -3.24 -9.24
N GLU A 136 -16.20 -3.28 -8.45
CA GLU A 136 -17.12 -4.42 -8.38
C GLU A 136 -17.68 -4.74 -9.79
N GLY A 137 -17.54 -6.00 -10.24
CA GLY A 137 -18.32 -6.52 -11.38
C GLY A 137 -17.58 -6.82 -12.69
N LEU A 138 -16.25 -6.67 -12.79
CA LEU A 138 -15.52 -7.09 -13.99
C LEU A 138 -15.20 -8.60 -13.93
N ARG A 139 -15.92 -9.39 -14.74
CA ARG A 139 -15.58 -10.81 -14.99
C ARG A 139 -14.15 -10.89 -15.54
N PRO A 140 -13.20 -11.55 -14.86
CA PRO A 140 -11.86 -11.68 -15.41
C PRO A 140 -11.85 -12.75 -16.51
N LYS A 141 -11.21 -12.45 -17.64
CA LYS A 141 -10.66 -13.49 -18.52
C LYS A 141 -9.55 -14.23 -17.76
N PRO A 142 -9.22 -15.49 -18.10
CA PRO A 142 -8.01 -16.14 -17.62
C PRO A 142 -6.83 -15.29 -18.09
N ASP A 143 -6.31 -14.51 -17.17
CA ASP A 143 -5.25 -13.54 -17.40
C ASP A 143 -4.17 -13.90 -16.39
N LEU A 144 -3.07 -14.39 -16.95
CA LEU A 144 -1.89 -14.88 -16.24
C LEU A 144 -0.97 -13.72 -15.81
N GLU A 145 -1.30 -12.47 -16.16
CA GLU A 145 -0.55 -11.27 -15.78
C GLU A 145 -0.86 -10.81 -14.34
N HIS A 146 -0.44 -11.62 -13.37
CA HIS A 146 -0.59 -11.33 -11.93
C HIS A 146 0.21 -10.10 -11.43
N GLY A 147 1.03 -9.48 -12.29
CA GLY A 147 1.77 -8.26 -11.97
C GLY A 147 0.95 -6.97 -12.05
N LYS A 148 -0.25 -6.99 -12.65
CA LYS A 148 -1.12 -5.81 -12.84
C LYS A 148 -2.36 -5.89 -11.94
N LEU A 149 -2.14 -5.93 -10.63
CA LEU A 149 -3.25 -5.90 -9.68
C LEU A 149 -3.53 -4.46 -9.23
N PRO A 150 -4.81 -4.08 -9.10
CA PRO A 150 -5.16 -2.76 -8.57
C PRO A 150 -4.65 -2.61 -7.13
N ASP A 151 -4.13 -1.44 -6.78
CA ASP A 151 -3.66 -1.13 -5.42
C ASP A 151 -4.76 -0.38 -4.64
N PRO A 152 -5.37 -1.00 -3.62
CA PRO A 152 -6.44 -0.38 -2.84
C PRO A 152 -5.94 0.77 -1.96
N VAL A 153 -4.66 0.77 -1.57
CA VAL A 153 -4.05 1.85 -0.77
C VAL A 153 -3.86 3.08 -1.65
N LEU A 154 -3.31 2.93 -2.86
CA LEU A 154 -3.18 4.05 -3.79
C LEU A 154 -4.54 4.66 -4.12
N ARG A 155 -5.57 3.84 -4.34
CA ARG A 155 -6.93 4.33 -4.59
C ARG A 155 -7.48 5.15 -3.41
N ALA A 156 -7.32 4.64 -2.19
CA ALA A 156 -7.76 5.35 -0.99
C ALA A 156 -7.02 6.69 -0.79
N ILE A 157 -5.70 6.70 -1.06
CA ILE A 157 -4.89 7.93 -1.01
C ILE A 157 -5.40 8.94 -2.05
N SER A 158 -5.65 8.50 -3.28
CA SER A 158 -6.20 9.38 -4.33
C SER A 158 -7.55 9.98 -3.94
N GLU A 159 -8.45 9.20 -3.33
CA GLU A 159 -9.75 9.69 -2.85
C GLU A 159 -9.62 10.72 -1.70
N VAL A 160 -8.66 10.51 -0.78
CA VAL A 160 -8.37 11.47 0.30
C VAL A 160 -7.81 12.77 -0.25
N LEU A 161 -6.84 12.70 -1.17
CA LEU A 161 -6.23 13.89 -1.78
C LEU A 161 -7.25 14.71 -2.58
N ASP A 162 -8.15 14.08 -3.33
CA ASP A 162 -9.24 14.76 -4.04
C ASP A 162 -10.18 15.48 -3.07
N ARG A 163 -10.51 14.84 -1.93
CA ARG A 163 -11.36 15.45 -0.90
C ARG A 163 -10.66 16.62 -0.21
N GLN A 164 -9.35 16.52 0.05
CA GLN A 164 -8.56 17.62 0.59
C GLN A 164 -8.58 18.81 -0.37
N SER A 165 -8.33 18.58 -1.66
CA SER A 165 -8.36 19.64 -2.68
C SER A 165 -9.71 20.38 -2.71
N LYS A 166 -10.82 19.64 -2.69
CA LYS A 166 -12.18 20.22 -2.63
C LYS A 166 -12.46 21.01 -1.34
N LEU A 167 -11.93 20.54 -0.20
CA LEU A 167 -12.07 21.26 1.07
C LEU A 167 -11.25 22.54 1.06
N GLU A 168 -10.02 22.52 0.56
CA GLU A 168 -9.18 23.71 0.43
C GLU A 168 -9.84 24.76 -0.48
N GLU A 169 -10.47 24.34 -1.58
CA GLU A 169 -11.20 25.25 -2.46
C GLU A 169 -12.41 25.89 -1.76
N ARG A 170 -13.17 25.10 -0.97
CA ARG A 170 -14.29 25.62 -0.15
C ARG A 170 -13.83 26.58 0.93
N VAL A 171 -12.72 26.28 1.63
CA VAL A 171 -12.15 27.16 2.64
C VAL A 171 -11.74 28.48 2.00
N ARG A 172 -11.02 28.46 0.87
CA ARG A 172 -10.66 29.68 0.12
C ARG A 172 -11.88 30.50 -0.31
N ALA A 173 -12.95 29.83 -0.75
CA ALA A 173 -14.19 30.51 -1.14
C ALA A 173 -14.86 31.21 0.06
N LEU A 174 -14.88 30.56 1.24
CA LEU A 174 -15.40 31.13 2.48
C LEU A 174 -14.55 32.28 3.00
N GLU A 175 -13.22 32.14 2.98
CA GLU A 175 -12.28 33.20 3.36
C GLU A 175 -12.44 34.46 2.50
N ARG A 176 -12.74 34.31 1.20
CA ARG A 176 -13.04 35.44 0.31
C ARG A 176 -14.40 36.08 0.58
N ALA A 177 -15.36 35.33 1.11
CA ALA A 177 -16.71 35.81 1.40
C ALA A 177 -16.83 36.47 2.78
N LEU A 178 -15.87 36.23 3.68
CA LEU A 178 -15.82 36.89 4.99
C LEU A 178 -15.44 38.38 4.82
N PRO A 179 -16.19 39.31 5.42
CA PRO A 179 -15.76 40.70 5.49
C PRO A 179 -14.45 40.75 6.26
N ARG A 180 -13.38 41.20 5.61
CA ARG A 180 -12.18 41.58 6.35
C ARG A 180 -12.57 42.72 7.29
N PRO A 181 -12.19 42.70 8.57
CA PRO A 181 -12.21 43.91 9.38
C PRO A 181 -11.49 45.00 8.58
N MET A 182 -12.06 46.20 8.51
CA MET A 182 -11.33 47.38 8.05
C MET A 182 -10.18 47.60 9.03
N ALA A 183 -9.05 46.93 8.80
CA ALA A 183 -7.81 47.24 9.46
C ALA A 183 -7.33 48.57 8.87
N ALA A 184 -7.15 49.52 9.77
CA ALA A 184 -6.56 50.81 9.52
C ALA A 184 -5.23 50.64 8.74
N GLU A 185 -4.90 51.66 7.94
CA GLU A 185 -3.58 51.83 7.35
C GLU A 185 -2.52 51.90 8.48
N GLU A 186 -2.00 50.76 8.90
CA GLU A 186 -0.81 50.68 9.74
C GLU A 186 0.39 50.31 8.88
N LYS A 187 1.43 51.14 8.99
CA LYS A 187 2.67 51.07 8.22
C LYS A 187 3.31 49.69 8.37
N MET A 188 3.40 48.97 7.25
CA MET A 188 4.01 47.64 7.14
C MET A 188 5.49 47.69 7.52
N ALA A 189 5.88 47.04 8.63
CA ALA A 189 7.26 46.66 8.85
C ALA A 189 7.60 45.48 7.90
N PRO A 190 8.79 45.46 7.25
CA PRO A 190 9.16 44.35 6.39
C PRO A 190 9.38 43.08 7.23
N VAL A 191 8.79 41.97 6.79
CA VAL A 191 9.01 40.63 7.37
C VAL A 191 10.49 40.29 7.35
N THR A 192 11.02 39.73 8.44
CA THR A 192 12.44 39.40 8.54
C THR A 192 12.71 37.98 8.03
N GLU A 193 13.89 37.71 7.48
CA GLU A 193 14.30 36.36 7.02
C GLU A 193 14.11 35.27 8.09
N GLY A 194 14.37 35.59 9.36
CA GLY A 194 14.20 34.66 10.48
C GLY A 194 12.74 34.23 10.70
N GLU A 195 11.77 35.12 10.51
CA GLU A 195 10.34 34.82 10.67
C GLU A 195 9.85 33.91 9.54
N ILE A 196 10.35 34.13 8.32
CA ILE A 196 10.07 33.27 7.15
C ILE A 196 10.66 31.88 7.40
N ARG A 197 11.88 31.81 7.94
CA ARG A 197 12.54 30.53 8.21
C ARG A 197 11.85 29.71 9.29
N GLU A 198 11.37 30.34 10.36
CA GLU A 198 10.55 29.65 11.38
C GLU A 198 9.22 29.16 10.79
N ALA A 199 8.53 29.98 9.99
CA ALA A 199 7.29 29.57 9.33
C ALA A 199 7.48 28.38 8.37
N LEU A 200 8.64 28.30 7.71
CA LEU A 200 8.98 27.21 6.82
C LEU A 200 9.35 25.91 7.55
N LYS A 201 9.66 25.93 8.86
CA LYS A 201 9.88 24.70 9.63
C LYS A 201 8.64 23.83 9.75
N GLU A 202 7.45 24.42 9.65
CA GLU A 202 6.19 23.67 9.68
C GLU A 202 5.89 22.94 8.37
N VAL A 203 6.62 23.22 7.29
CA VAL A 203 6.47 22.53 6.01
C VAL A 203 7.27 21.23 6.07
N ILE A 204 6.56 20.11 6.18
CA ILE A 204 7.14 18.77 6.26
C ILE A 204 7.19 18.17 4.85
N ASP A 205 8.35 17.61 4.50
CA ASP A 205 8.51 16.82 3.29
C ASP A 205 7.71 15.50 3.42
N PRO A 206 6.74 15.22 2.52
CA PRO A 206 5.87 14.06 2.64
C PRO A 206 6.57 12.72 2.36
N GLU A 207 7.74 12.73 1.72
CA GLU A 207 8.53 11.53 1.44
C GLU A 207 9.43 11.15 2.63
N VAL A 208 9.93 12.16 3.35
CA VAL A 208 10.92 11.96 4.43
C VAL A 208 10.36 12.19 5.83
N GLY A 209 9.27 12.95 5.97
CA GLY A 209 8.63 13.26 7.25
C GLY A 209 9.39 14.29 8.10
N ILE A 210 10.35 15.00 7.51
CA ILE A 210 11.19 16.02 8.17
C ILE A 210 10.89 17.39 7.53
N SER A 211 11.03 18.46 8.32
CA SER A 211 10.91 19.85 7.88
C SER A 211 11.85 20.18 6.71
N VAL A 212 11.37 20.96 5.74
CA VAL A 212 12.17 21.44 4.60
C VAL A 212 13.35 22.31 5.02
N VAL A 213 13.27 22.97 6.18
CA VAL A 213 14.34 23.79 6.76
C VAL A 213 15.39 22.91 7.45
N ASP A 214 14.96 21.83 8.08
CA ASP A 214 15.85 20.89 8.77
C ASP A 214 16.57 19.98 7.77
N LEU A 215 15.90 19.61 6.68
CA LEU A 215 16.50 18.94 5.53
C LEU A 215 17.46 19.83 4.72
N GLY A 216 17.53 21.13 5.01
CA GLY A 216 18.37 22.07 4.27
C GLY A 216 17.97 22.22 2.80
N LEU A 217 16.68 22.07 2.50
CA LEU A 217 16.14 22.26 1.14
C LEU A 217 16.06 23.75 0.78
N ILE A 218 15.89 24.62 1.77
CA ILE A 218 15.90 26.08 1.57
C ILE A 218 17.34 26.58 1.53
N LYS A 219 17.73 27.15 0.39
CA LYS A 219 19.09 27.67 0.16
C LYS A 219 19.21 29.13 0.52
N GLU A 220 18.26 29.93 0.05
CA GLU A 220 18.29 31.37 0.21
C GLU A 220 16.86 31.90 0.26
N ILE A 221 16.65 32.87 1.14
CA ILE A 221 15.40 33.61 1.27
C ILE A 221 15.77 35.07 1.05
N ALA A 222 15.36 35.64 -0.09
CA ALA A 222 15.58 37.05 -0.38
C ALA A 222 14.29 37.83 -0.09
N VAL A 223 14.37 38.83 0.79
CA VAL A 223 13.24 39.70 1.14
C VAL A 223 13.47 41.09 0.56
N ASN A 224 12.63 41.48 -0.40
CA ASN A 224 12.64 42.79 -1.05
C ASN A 224 11.34 43.54 -0.74
N GLY A 225 11.27 44.14 0.44
CA GLY A 225 10.06 44.84 0.91
C GLY A 225 8.89 43.87 1.08
N SER A 226 7.85 44.00 0.26
CA SER A 226 6.67 43.11 0.26
C SER A 226 6.82 41.86 -0.63
N LYS A 227 7.97 41.68 -1.29
CA LYS A 227 8.25 40.52 -2.14
C LYS A 227 9.24 39.56 -1.48
N VAL A 228 8.87 38.28 -1.41
CA VAL A 228 9.74 37.21 -0.89
C VAL A 228 10.07 36.25 -2.02
N GLU A 229 11.35 36.00 -2.23
CA GLU A 229 11.84 34.96 -3.12
C GLU A 229 12.47 33.84 -2.28
N VAL A 230 11.96 32.62 -2.44
CA VAL A 230 12.49 31.42 -1.76
C VAL A 230 13.15 30.53 -2.80
N ARG A 231 14.46 30.35 -2.68
CA ARG A 231 15.23 29.42 -3.51
C ARG A 231 15.41 28.10 -2.77
N MET A 232 14.97 27.00 -3.39
CA MET A 232 15.05 25.68 -2.79
C MET A 232 15.58 24.61 -3.75
N VAL A 233 16.10 23.53 -3.20
CA VAL A 233 16.56 22.33 -3.90
C VAL A 233 15.67 21.14 -3.56
N LEU A 234 15.63 20.14 -4.44
CA LEU A 234 14.84 18.93 -4.24
C LEU A 234 15.71 17.77 -3.75
N THR A 235 15.14 16.90 -2.92
CA THR A 235 15.76 15.64 -2.51
C THR A 235 15.97 14.70 -3.69
N THR A 236 15.05 14.72 -4.68
CA THR A 236 15.09 13.88 -5.88
C THR A 236 14.69 14.69 -7.13
N PRO A 237 15.46 14.63 -8.25
CA PRO A 237 15.22 15.45 -9.46
C PRO A 237 13.97 15.10 -10.30
N ALA A 238 13.03 14.30 -9.77
CA ALA A 238 11.79 13.90 -10.46
C ALA A 238 10.63 13.62 -9.50
N CYS A 239 10.56 14.31 -8.36
CA CYS A 239 9.50 14.07 -7.38
C CYS A 239 8.12 14.51 -7.96
N PRO A 240 7.10 13.65 -7.98
CA PRO A 240 5.76 14.00 -8.47
C PRO A 240 5.03 14.98 -7.54
N LEU A 241 5.53 15.18 -6.32
CA LEU A 241 4.98 16.07 -5.30
C LEU A 241 5.67 17.44 -5.24
N VAL A 242 6.54 17.76 -6.20
CA VAL A 242 7.21 19.08 -6.29
C VAL A 242 6.20 20.22 -6.29
N GLY A 243 5.11 20.09 -7.06
CA GLY A 243 4.04 21.08 -7.10
C GLY A 243 3.35 21.27 -5.74
N TYR A 244 3.24 20.20 -4.95
CA TYR A 244 2.69 20.25 -3.59
C TYR A 244 3.64 20.99 -2.63
N LEU A 245 4.92 20.64 -2.62
CA LEU A 245 5.95 21.28 -1.78
C LEU A 245 6.06 22.79 -2.08
N VAL A 246 6.14 23.16 -3.36
CA VAL A 246 6.20 24.57 -3.78
C VAL A 246 4.96 25.35 -3.32
N GLU A 247 3.77 24.76 -3.45
CA GLU A 247 2.52 25.38 -3.01
C GLU A 247 2.43 25.48 -1.48
N GLN A 248 2.93 24.50 -0.72
CA GLN A 248 2.98 24.58 0.74
C GLN A 248 3.93 25.69 1.23
N VAL A 249 5.12 25.77 0.66
CA VAL A 249 6.09 26.85 0.91
C VAL A 249 5.45 28.20 0.59
N ARG A 250 4.85 28.33 -0.60
CA ARG A 250 4.18 29.57 -1.02
C ARG A 250 3.06 29.98 -0.07
N ARG A 251 2.16 29.06 0.30
CA ARG A 251 1.03 29.33 1.19
C ARG A 251 1.49 29.81 2.57
N LYS A 252 2.53 29.20 3.14
CA LYS A 252 3.07 29.60 4.44
C LYS A 252 3.69 30.99 4.41
N VAL A 253 4.42 31.32 3.35
CA VAL A 253 5.05 32.64 3.21
C VAL A 253 4.02 33.74 2.88
N VAL A 254 2.98 33.45 2.10
CA VAL A 254 1.86 34.39 1.86
C VAL A 254 1.02 34.62 3.12
N GLY A 255 1.01 33.66 4.05
CA GLY A 255 0.30 33.78 5.32
C GLY A 255 0.95 34.72 6.34
N LEU A 256 2.17 35.22 6.06
CA LEU A 256 2.87 36.17 6.93
C LEU A 256 2.41 37.61 6.65
N GLU A 257 2.14 38.37 7.72
CA GLU A 257 1.73 39.77 7.63
C GLU A 257 2.87 40.61 7.02
N GLY A 258 2.62 41.24 5.87
CA GLY A 258 3.61 42.07 5.16
C GLY A 258 4.11 41.52 3.83
N VAL A 259 3.65 40.34 3.39
CA VAL A 259 4.03 39.73 2.10
C VAL A 259 2.90 39.84 1.07
N GLU A 260 3.16 40.54 -0.04
CA GLU A 260 2.19 40.68 -1.16
C GLU A 260 2.48 39.71 -2.31
N LYS A 261 3.75 39.36 -2.54
CA LYS A 261 4.14 38.48 -3.65
C LYS A 261 5.21 37.49 -3.20
N VAL A 262 4.96 36.21 -3.45
CA VAL A 262 5.91 35.12 -3.19
C VAL A 262 6.26 34.42 -4.49
N GLU A 263 7.55 34.27 -4.72
CA GLU A 263 8.12 33.51 -5.84
C GLU A 263 8.99 32.39 -5.25
N VAL A 264 8.75 31.16 -5.70
CA VAL A 264 9.49 29.99 -5.24
C VAL A 264 10.21 29.40 -6.45
N THR A 265 11.54 29.43 -6.40
CA THR A 265 12.40 28.98 -7.49
C THR A 265 13.11 27.70 -7.09
N ILE A 266 13.00 26.67 -7.92
CA ILE A 266 13.72 25.41 -7.74
C ILE A 266 15.07 25.53 -8.44
N LEU A 267 16.15 25.33 -7.69
CA LEU A 267 17.49 25.27 -8.23
C LEU A 267 17.76 23.87 -8.78
N ASP A 268 18.32 23.80 -9.98
CA ASP A 268 18.79 22.56 -10.62
C ASP A 268 20.16 22.15 -10.03
N GLU A 269 20.19 21.94 -8.71
CA GLU A 269 21.37 21.52 -7.96
C GLU A 269 21.06 20.23 -7.19
N PRO A 270 21.98 19.24 -7.17
CA PRO A 270 21.78 18.01 -6.43
C PRO A 270 21.77 18.25 -4.92
N TRP A 271 20.92 17.50 -4.23
CA TRP A 271 20.89 17.46 -2.78
C TRP A 271 21.77 16.35 -2.19
N SER A 272 22.44 16.65 -1.06
CA SER A 272 23.35 15.73 -0.35
C SER A 272 23.10 15.75 1.15
N TRP A 273 23.16 14.56 1.75
CA TRP A 273 23.08 14.30 3.19
C TRP A 273 24.19 14.98 4.01
N ASP A 274 25.33 15.31 3.40
CA ASP A 274 26.42 16.04 4.08
C ASP A 274 25.96 17.39 4.64
N ARG A 275 24.90 17.97 4.09
CA ARG A 275 24.31 19.24 4.54
C ARG A 275 23.49 19.11 5.82
N PHE A 276 23.00 17.91 6.11
CA PHE A 276 22.33 17.59 7.37
C PHE A 276 23.37 17.40 8.49
N ALA A 277 24.47 16.69 8.18
CA ALA A 277 25.54 16.37 9.14
C ALA A 277 26.33 17.60 9.64
N ARG A 278 26.60 18.60 8.80
CA ARG A 278 27.35 19.82 9.19
C ARG A 278 26.66 20.68 10.26
N ARG A 279 25.39 20.43 10.58
CA ARG A 279 24.65 21.16 11.62
C ARG A 279 24.74 20.54 13.01
N GLU A 280 25.15 19.27 13.13
CA GLU A 280 25.42 18.66 14.44
C GLU A 280 26.79 19.05 14.99
N GLU A 281 27.71 19.56 14.17
CA GLU A 281 29.04 20.01 14.61
C GLU A 281 29.07 21.47 15.13
N ASP A 282 28.03 22.27 14.84
CA ASP A 282 27.91 23.68 15.26
C ASP A 282 26.87 23.91 16.40
N GLN A 283 26.45 22.84 17.10
CA GLN A 283 25.69 22.89 18.36
C GLN A 283 26.53 22.36 19.53
#